data_AF-A0A450Y6C5-F1
#
_entry.id   AF-A0A450Y6C5-F1
#
_cell.length_a   1.000
_cell.length_b   1.000
_cell.length_c   1.000
_cell.angle_alpha   90.00
_cell.angle_beta   90.00
_cell.angle_gamma   90.00
#
_symmetry.space_group_name_H-M   'P 1'
#
loop_
_entity.id
_entity.type
_entity.pdbx_description
1 polymer ?
#
loop_
_entity_poly.entity_id
_entity_poly.type
_entity_poly.pdbx_seq_one_letter_code
_entity_poly.pdbx_strand_id
1 'polypeptide(L)' 'KAEVAVQVVERWILARLRHRRFFSLVELNTAIRQLRGQMNDRPLQRHKVSRRELFETLDKPVLRPLPPHRTST' A
#
# COMPACT_ATOMS: atom_id res chain seq x y z
N LYS A 1 3.73 8.23 -13.63
CA LYS A 1 3.52 8.82 -12.27
C LYS A 1 3.16 7.76 -11.22
N ALA A 2 2.21 6.85 -11.49
CA ALA A 2 1.87 5.76 -10.56
C ALA A 2 3.02 4.75 -10.36
N GLU A 3 3.73 4.37 -11.43
CA GLU A 3 4.84 3.40 -11.39
C GLU A 3 5.97 3.81 -10.43
N VAL A 4 6.36 5.09 -10.44
CA VAL A 4 7.37 5.63 -9.51
C VAL A 4 6.88 5.54 -8.06
N ALA A 5 5.59 5.79 -7.82
CA ALA A 5 5.01 5.65 -6.49
C ALA A 5 5.07 4.19 -6.02
N VAL A 6 4.76 3.23 -6.90
CA VAL A 6 4.89 1.79 -6.61
C VAL A 6 6.34 1.44 -6.23
N GLN A 7 7.32 1.89 -7.01
CA GLN A 7 8.74 1.65 -6.70
C GLN A 7 9.18 2.23 -5.35
N VAL A 8 8.60 3.36 -4.92
CA VAL A 8 8.88 3.93 -3.60
C VAL A 8 8.30 3.06 -2.49
N VAL A 9 7.07 2.56 -2.67
CA VAL A 9 6.41 1.65 -1.73
C VAL A 9 7.21 0.35 -1.57
N GLU A 10 7.59 -0.27 -2.70
CA GLU A 10 8.34 -1.51 -2.71
C GLU A 10 9.67 -1.38 -1.96
N ARG A 11 10.46 -0.36 -2.29
CA ARG A 11 11.75 -0.12 -1.63
C ARG A 11 11.60 0.14 -0.13
N TRP A 12 10.56 0.86 0.28
CA TRP A 12 10.30 1.11 1.69
C TRP A 12 9.96 -0.17 2.47
N ILE A 13 9.13 -1.04 1.88
CA ILE A 13 8.77 -2.34 2.46
C ILE A 13 10.00 -3.25 2.52
N LEU A 14 10.71 -3.44 1.40
CA LEU A 14 11.90 -4.30 1.34
C LEU A 14 12.98 -3.87 2.32
N ALA A 15 13.25 -2.57 2.43
CA ALA A 15 14.21 -2.05 3.39
C ALA A 15 13.87 -2.43 4.84
N ARG A 16 12.59 -2.48 5.21
CA ARG A 16 12.15 -2.87 6.57
C ARG A 16 12.16 -4.38 6.80
N LEU A 17 12.10 -5.17 5.74
CA LEU A 17 12.14 -6.63 5.80
C LEU A 17 13.55 -7.22 5.71
N ARG A 18 14.56 -6.43 5.28
CA ARG A 18 15.91 -6.88 4.92
C ARG A 18 16.69 -7.69 6.00
N HIS A 19 16.27 -7.62 7.26
CA HIS A 19 16.90 -8.36 8.37
C HIS A 19 15.97 -9.38 9.02
N ARG A 20 14.84 -9.70 8.38
CA ARG A 20 13.88 -10.70 8.83
C ARG A 20 13.97 -11.93 7.95
N ARG A 21 13.93 -13.11 8.55
CA ARG A 21 13.75 -14.38 7.86
C ARG A 21 12.31 -14.82 8.04
N PHE A 22 11.72 -15.34 6.97
CA PHE A 22 10.36 -15.85 6.94
C PHE A 22 10.41 -17.32 6.60
N PHE A 23 9.56 -18.12 7.23
CA PHE A 23 9.49 -19.56 7.03
C PHE A 23 8.23 -20.00 6.28
N SER A 24 7.37 -19.04 5.92
CA SER A 24 6.23 -19.27 5.02
C SER A 24 5.85 -18.01 4.25
N LEU A 25 5.19 -18.21 3.11
CA LEU A 25 4.61 -17.11 2.34
C LEU A 25 3.49 -16.40 3.10
N VAL A 26 2.74 -17.11 3.95
CA VAL A 26 1.68 -16.52 4.78
C VAL A 26 2.28 -15.52 5.77
N GLU A 27 3.38 -15.88 6.43
CA GLU A 27 4.10 -15.00 7.36
C GLU A 27 4.63 -13.75 6.65
N LEU A 28 5.28 -13.92 5.49
CA LEU A 28 5.78 -12.80 4.68
C LEU A 28 4.63 -11.88 4.24
N ASN A 29 3.55 -12.44 3.70
CA ASN A 29 2.39 -11.67 3.25
C ASN A 29 1.73 -10.88 4.39
N THR A 30 1.70 -11.47 5.60
CA THR A 30 1.21 -10.78 6.80
C THR A 30 2.07 -9.57 7.14
N ALA A 31 3.40 -9.75 7.15
CA ALA A 31 4.33 -8.66 7.41
C ALA A 31 4.23 -7.54 6.35
N ILE A 32 4.10 -7.90 5.06
CA ILE A 32 3.90 -6.94 3.98
C ILE A 32 2.59 -6.15 4.18
N ARG A 33 1.48 -6.82 4.50
CA ARG A 33 0.18 -6.16 4.75
C ARG A 33 0.26 -5.18 5.92
N GLN A 34 0.93 -5.56 7.00
CA GLN A 34 1.14 -4.70 8.16
C GLN A 34 1.96 -3.45 7.78
N LEU A 35 3.10 -3.64 7.10
CA LEU A 35 3.97 -2.55 6.66
C LEU A 35 3.26 -1.61 5.67
N ARG A 36 2.50 -2.16 4.73
CA ARG A 36 1.68 -1.38 3.79
C ARG A 36 0.67 -0.51 4.54
N GLY A 37 -0.01 -1.07 5.56
CA GLY A 37 -0.91 -0.31 6.43
C GLY A 37 -0.20 0.87 7.09
N GLN A 38 0.90 0.59 7.81
CA GLN A 38 1.70 1.62 8.48
C GLN A 38 2.15 2.74 7.54
N MET A 39 2.59 2.39 6.33
CA MET A 39 3.03 3.37 5.34
C MET A 39 1.87 4.23 4.81
N ASN A 40 0.68 3.64 4.65
CA ASN A 40 -0.51 4.35 4.19
C ASN A 40 -1.08 5.30 5.26
N ASP A 41 -0.97 4.93 6.54
CA ASP A 41 -1.40 5.75 7.68
C ASP A 41 -0.35 6.81 8.07
N ARG A 42 0.89 6.70 7.60
CA ARG A 42 1.94 7.70 7.88
C ARG A 42 1.64 9.03 7.17
N PRO A 43 1.74 10.18 7.86
CA PRO A 43 1.65 11.49 7.22
C PRO A 43 2.66 11.66 6.09
N LEU A 44 2.25 12.36 5.04
CA LEU A 44 3.15 12.71 3.94
C LEU A 44 4.20 13.71 4.41
N GLN A 45 5.40 13.70 3.82
CA GLN A 45 6.49 14.59 4.26
C GLN A 45 6.12 16.08 4.22
N ARG A 46 5.25 16.48 3.28
CA ARG A 46 4.86 17.88 3.06
C ARG A 46 3.45 18.21 3.56
N HIS A 47 2.69 17.23 4.03
CA HIS A 47 1.30 17.42 4.45
C HIS A 47 1.04 16.70 5.76
N LYS A 48 0.26 17.31 6.65
CA LYS A 48 -0.13 16.69 7.93
C LYS A 48 -1.13 15.53 7.77
N VAL A 49 -1.53 15.20 6.54
CA VAL A 49 -2.44 14.11 6.19
C VAL A 49 -1.69 12.92 5.61
N SER A 50 -2.23 11.73 5.84
CA SER A 50 -1.75 10.45 5.34
C SER A 50 -2.29 10.14 3.94
N ARG A 51 -1.68 9.13 3.28
CA ARG A 51 -2.19 8.63 1.99
C ARG A 51 -3.60 8.07 2.12
N ARG A 52 -3.88 7.40 3.24
CA ARG A 52 -5.20 6.82 3.51
C ARG A 52 -6.25 7.90 3.66
N GLU A 53 -5.98 8.97 4.41
CA GLU A 53 -6.92 10.08 4.55
C GLU A 53 -7.22 10.75 3.21
N LEU A 54 -6.19 10.97 2.38
CA LEU A 54 -6.39 11.50 1.03
C LEU A 54 -7.26 10.56 0.17
N PHE A 55 -6.99 9.25 0.20
CA PHE A 55 -7.80 8.28 -0.54
C PHE A 55 -9.27 8.29 -0.09
N GLU A 56 -9.52 8.26 1.22
CA GLU A 56 -10.86 8.23 1.78
C GLU A 56 -11.65 9.52 1.49
N THR A 57 -10.97 10.67 1.46
CA THR A 57 -11.61 11.98 1.26
C THR A 57 -11.76 12.39 -0.20
N LEU A 58 -10.81 12.02 -1.06
CA LEU A 58 -10.75 12.50 -2.44
C LEU A 58 -11.13 11.42 -3.46
N ASP A 59 -10.52 10.24 -3.36
CA ASP A 59 -10.64 9.21 -4.39
C ASP A 59 -11.89 8.34 -4.17
N LYS A 60 -12.05 7.80 -2.96
CA LYS A 60 -13.09 6.82 -2.62
C LYS A 60 -14.52 7.28 -2.96
N PRO A 61 -14.93 8.54 -2.73
CA PRO A 61 -16.28 9.00 -3.05
C PRO A 61 -16.62 8.98 -4.55
N VAL A 62 -15.60 9.03 -5.42
CA VAL A 62 -15.77 9.10 -6.88
C VAL A 62 -15.38 7.80 -7.60
N LEU A 63 -15.00 6.74 -6.85
CA LEU A 63 -14.68 5.44 -7.44
C LEU A 63 -15.94 4.74 -7.94
N ARG A 64 -15.82 4.12 -9.12
CA ARG A 64 -16.82 3.16 -9.60
C ARG A 64 -16.76 1.88 -8.78
N PRO A 65 -17.90 1.18 -8.60
CA PRO A 65 -17.90 -0.13 -7.96
C PRO A 65 -17.02 -1.10 -8.76
N LEU A 66 -16.47 -2.10 -8.05
CA LEU A 66 -15.74 -3.18 -8.70
C LEU A 66 -16.67 -3.95 -9.65
N PRO A 67 -16.20 -4.35 -10.84
CA PRO A 67 -16.96 -5.22 -11.71
C PRO A 67 -17.33 -6.53 -10.99
N PRO A 68 -18.54 -7.08 -11.22
CA PRO A 68 -19.01 -8.28 -10.52
C PRO A 68 -18.23 -9.55 -10.88
N HIS A 69 -17.52 -9.53 -12.00
CA HIS A 69 -16.63 -10.60 -12.45
C HIS A 69 -15.29 -9.99 -12.86
N ARG A 70 -14.22 -10.77 -12.71
CA ARG A 70 -12.90 -10.40 -13.20
C ARG A 70 -13.00 -10.20 -14.72
N THR A 71 -12.53 -9.06 -15.22
CA THR A 71 -12.39 -8.87 -16.66
C THR A 71 -11.37 -9.89 -17.17
N SER A 72 -11.83 -10.90 -17.90
CA SER A 72 -10.95 -11.80 -18.63
C SER A 72 -10.27 -10.99 -19.73
N THR A 73 -8.95 -10.80 -19.60
CA THR A 73 -8.08 -10.40 -20.71
C THR A 73 -7.41 -11.65 -21.24
#